data_AF-A0A524GIH1-F1
#
_entry.id   AF-A0A524GIH1-F1
#
_cell.length_a   1.000
_cell.length_b   1.000
_cell.length_c   1.000
_cell.angle_alpha   90.00
_cell.angle_beta   90.00
_cell.angle_gamma   90.00
#
_symmetry.space_group_name_H-M   'P 1'
#
loop_
_entity.id
_entity.type
_entity.pdbx_description
1 polymer ?
#
loop_
_entity_poly.entity_id
_entity_poly.type
_entity_poly.pdbx_seq_one_letter_code
_entity_poly.pdbx_strand_id
1 'polypeptide(L)'
;HAMTIDRQKCLVAGMDGYVSKPIDMKILKREIEHVLGIDLDMKTVTLTPKKKGVEFIDYVAFLYDSCNGKVELARKLLRHLLHVSGPQWLEAAEAAVAAGDETRLRKICHSLKGTAATVCANAFSEAGAELGKVAREGRMSEAPRGLEQLKKEFNLIVEWARSSDLDLM
;
A
#
# COMPACT_ATOMS: atom_id res chain seq x y z
N HIS A 1 -4.65 37.84 4.13
CA HIS A 1 -5.56 38.67 3.31
C HIS A 1 -5.89 38.06 1.94
N ALA A 2 -5.02 37.24 1.30
CA ALA A 2 -5.33 36.58 0.01
C ALA A 2 -6.25 35.34 0.12
N MET A 3 -6.11 34.53 1.17
CA MET A 3 -6.89 33.28 1.35
C MET A 3 -8.41 33.50 1.48
N THR A 4 -8.84 34.59 2.12
CA THR A 4 -10.26 34.89 2.37
C THR A 4 -10.98 35.30 1.08
N ILE A 5 -10.27 35.96 0.15
CA ILE A 5 -10.84 36.45 -1.10
C ILE A 5 -11.13 35.28 -2.05
N ASP A 6 -10.24 34.30 -2.13
CA ASP A 6 -10.43 33.14 -3.00
C ASP A 6 -11.55 32.23 -2.49
N ARG A 7 -11.65 32.03 -1.16
CA ARG A 7 -12.80 31.36 -0.55
C ARG A 7 -14.12 32.03 -0.91
N GLN A 8 -14.18 33.37 -0.77
CA GLN A 8 -15.40 34.12 -1.07
C GLN A 8 -15.78 34.04 -2.56
N LYS A 9 -14.79 34.09 -3.47
CA LYS A 9 -15.02 33.94 -4.91
C LYS A 9 -15.59 32.57 -5.26
N CYS A 10 -15.09 31.50 -4.65
CA CYS A 10 -15.59 30.15 -4.88
C CYS A 10 -17.05 30.00 -4.41
N LEU A 11 -17.39 30.54 -3.23
CA LEU A 11 -18.77 30.49 -2.72
C LEU A 11 -19.74 31.34 -3.57
N VAL A 12 -19.31 32.53 -4.00
CA VAL A 12 -20.12 33.39 -4.90
C VAL A 12 -20.33 32.75 -6.28
N ALA A 13 -19.39 31.92 -6.73
CA ALA A 13 -19.53 31.14 -7.97
C ALA A 13 -20.48 29.94 -7.84
N GLY A 14 -21.11 29.74 -6.68
CA GLY A 14 -22.07 28.66 -6.44
C GLY A 14 -21.44 27.34 -6.01
N MET A 15 -20.21 27.34 -5.50
CA MET A 15 -19.58 26.14 -4.95
C MET A 15 -20.02 25.91 -3.50
N ASP A 16 -20.15 24.65 -3.11
CA ASP A 16 -20.60 24.26 -1.76
C ASP A 16 -19.49 24.35 -0.69
N GLY A 17 -18.22 24.44 -1.10
CA GLY A 17 -17.07 24.51 -0.20
C GLY A 17 -15.76 24.95 -0.86
N TYR A 18 -14.70 25.12 -0.05
CA TYR A 18 -13.38 25.57 -0.53
C TYR A 18 -12.21 24.97 0.28
N VAL A 19 -11.18 24.51 -0.45
CA VAL A 19 -9.90 24.04 0.14
C VAL A 19 -8.73 24.69 -0.60
N SER A 20 -7.83 25.35 0.13
CA SER A 20 -6.65 26.00 -0.43
C SER A 20 -5.50 25.01 -0.66
N LYS A 21 -4.60 25.32 -1.59
CA LYS A 21 -3.31 24.62 -1.73
C LYS A 21 -2.28 25.11 -0.70
N PRO A 22 -1.31 24.27 -0.29
CA PRO A 22 -1.25 22.82 -0.54
C PRO A 22 -2.40 22.10 0.17
N ILE A 23 -2.88 21.00 -0.42
CA ILE A 23 -4.07 20.31 0.07
C ILE A 23 -3.76 19.67 1.42
N ASP A 24 -4.45 20.14 2.47
CA ASP A 24 -4.46 19.51 3.78
C ASP A 24 -5.64 18.54 3.87
N MET A 25 -5.34 17.26 4.11
CA MET A 25 -6.34 16.19 4.13
C MET A 25 -7.36 16.34 5.27
N LYS A 26 -7.01 16.96 6.39
CA LYS A 26 -7.94 17.20 7.51
C LYS A 26 -8.95 18.28 7.15
N ILE A 27 -8.48 19.32 6.46
CA ILE A 27 -9.34 20.41 5.99
C ILE A 27 -10.26 19.92 4.87
N LEU A 28 -9.73 19.13 3.94
CA LEU A 28 -10.51 18.52 2.87
C LEU A 28 -11.61 17.59 3.40
N LYS A 29 -11.29 16.71 4.36
CA LYS A 29 -12.28 15.81 4.99
C LYS A 29 -13.42 16.62 5.60
N ARG A 30 -13.09 17.65 6.38
CA ARG A 30 -14.08 18.51 7.04
C ARG A 30 -14.99 19.25 6.06
N GLU A 31 -14.44 19.74 4.95
CA GLU A 31 -15.22 20.46 3.95
C GLU A 31 -16.18 19.50 3.22
N ILE A 32 -15.76 18.26 2.97
CA ILE A 32 -16.62 17.22 2.41
C ILE A 32 -17.74 16.83 3.39
N GLU A 33 -17.42 16.62 4.67
CA GLU A 33 -18.40 16.37 5.74
C GLU A 33 -19.46 17.48 5.78
N HIS A 34 -19.02 18.73 5.74
CA HIS A 34 -19.90 19.90 5.74
C HIS A 34 -20.82 19.95 4.50
N VAL A 35 -20.26 19.78 3.30
CA VAL A 35 -21.03 19.83 2.03
C VAL A 35 -22.05 18.72 1.94
N LEU A 36 -21.67 17.50 2.32
CA LEU A 36 -22.55 16.34 2.24
C LEU A 36 -23.55 16.27 3.41
N GLY A 37 -23.39 17.11 4.43
CA GLY A 37 -24.21 17.07 5.64
C GLY A 37 -24.09 15.74 6.40
N ILE A 38 -22.97 15.03 6.21
CA ILE A 38 -22.68 13.76 6.87
C ILE A 38 -21.53 13.96 7.84
N ASP A 39 -21.66 13.34 9.00
CA ASP A 39 -20.51 13.14 9.85
C ASP A 39 -19.76 11.90 9.34
N LEU A 40 -18.59 12.07 8.70
CA LEU A 40 -17.74 10.94 8.30
C LEU A 40 -17.04 10.31 9.52
N ASP A 41 -17.14 10.90 10.73
CA ASP A 41 -16.92 10.18 11.99
C ASP A 41 -18.14 9.32 12.38
N MET A 42 -19.06 9.05 11.44
CA MET A 42 -19.98 7.91 11.48
C MET A 42 -19.24 6.72 12.05
N LYS A 43 -19.60 6.41 13.30
CA LYS A 43 -19.14 5.29 14.13
C LYS A 43 -18.52 4.25 13.23
N THR A 44 -17.22 4.04 13.40
CA THR A 44 -16.52 2.78 13.11
C THR A 44 -17.55 1.75 12.75
N VAL A 45 -17.77 1.55 11.43
CA VAL A 45 -18.47 0.38 10.96
C VAL A 45 -17.69 -0.72 11.64
N THR A 46 -18.28 -1.27 12.69
CA THR A 46 -17.70 -2.36 13.41
C THR A 46 -17.92 -3.45 12.40
N LEU A 47 -16.94 -3.60 11.51
CA LEU A 47 -16.75 -4.82 10.77
C LEU A 47 -16.71 -5.84 11.88
N THR A 48 -17.86 -6.46 12.15
CA THR A 48 -17.95 -7.68 12.93
C THR A 48 -16.77 -8.51 12.44
N PRO A 49 -15.87 -8.96 13.33
CA PRO A 49 -14.63 -9.59 12.92
C PRO A 49 -15.02 -10.84 12.15
N LYS A 50 -15.12 -10.68 10.82
CA LYS A 50 -15.18 -11.75 9.85
C LYS A 50 -13.87 -12.47 10.15
N LYS A 51 -14.01 -13.73 10.58
CA LYS A 51 -12.95 -14.67 10.99
C LYS A 51 -11.54 -14.14 10.70
N LYS A 52 -10.63 -14.13 11.69
CA LYS A 52 -9.16 -14.02 11.48
C LYS A 52 -8.67 -15.04 10.43
N GLY A 53 -8.97 -14.82 9.17
CA GLY A 53 -8.16 -15.15 8.03
C GLY A 53 -7.20 -13.99 7.94
N VAL A 54 -5.92 -14.29 7.90
CA VAL A 54 -4.88 -13.30 7.69
C VAL A 54 -5.18 -12.67 6.32
N GLU A 55 -5.72 -11.45 6.27
CA GLU A 55 -5.86 -10.75 4.99
C GLU A 55 -4.44 -10.39 4.55
N PHE A 56 -3.89 -11.20 3.62
CA PHE A 56 -2.55 -11.02 3.07
C PHE A 56 -2.45 -9.73 2.23
N ILE A 57 -3.60 -9.28 1.74
CA ILE A 57 -3.82 -7.98 1.13
C ILE A 57 -5.12 -7.44 1.73
N ASP A 58 -5.06 -6.23 2.30
CA ASP A 58 -6.26 -5.47 2.61
C ASP A 58 -6.85 -4.94 1.30
N TYR A 59 -7.67 -5.79 0.66
CA TYR A 59 -8.17 -5.52 -0.69
C TYR A 59 -9.10 -4.31 -0.73
N VAL A 60 -9.88 -4.09 0.33
CA VAL A 60 -10.81 -2.95 0.40
C VAL A 60 -10.02 -1.65 0.51
N ALA A 61 -9.04 -1.57 1.41
CA ALA A 61 -8.18 -0.39 1.51
C ALA A 61 -7.44 -0.16 0.19
N PHE A 62 -6.83 -1.20 -0.39
CA PHE A 62 -6.14 -1.09 -1.68
C PHE A 62 -7.05 -0.58 -2.81
N LEU A 63 -8.28 -1.10 -2.90
CA LEU A 63 -9.22 -0.72 -3.95
C LEU A 63 -9.60 0.76 -3.86
N TYR A 64 -9.83 1.29 -2.66
CA TYR A 64 -10.27 2.67 -2.48
C TYR A 64 -9.11 3.66 -2.41
N ASP A 65 -8.07 3.37 -1.62
CA ASP A 65 -6.96 4.30 -1.37
C ASP A 65 -6.00 4.42 -2.55
N SER A 66 -5.73 3.30 -3.24
CA SER A 66 -4.75 3.24 -4.34
C SER A 66 -5.39 3.18 -5.72
N CYS A 67 -6.62 2.66 -5.82
CA CYS A 67 -7.30 2.48 -7.11
C CYS A 67 -8.55 3.35 -7.29
N ASN A 68 -8.96 4.12 -6.28
CA ASN A 68 -10.16 4.97 -6.34
C ASN A 68 -11.42 4.20 -6.79
N GLY A 69 -11.61 2.99 -6.26
CA GLY A 69 -12.75 2.10 -6.56
C GLY A 69 -12.65 1.35 -7.89
N LYS A 70 -11.58 1.51 -8.67
CA LYS A 70 -11.45 0.90 -10.00
C LYS A 70 -10.96 -0.55 -9.92
N VAL A 71 -11.90 -1.49 -9.94
CA VAL A 71 -11.64 -2.94 -9.85
C VAL A 71 -10.65 -3.43 -10.91
N GLU A 72 -10.77 -3.01 -12.17
CA GLU A 72 -9.84 -3.44 -13.23
C GLU A 72 -8.41 -2.93 -13.03
N LEU A 73 -8.27 -1.73 -12.46
CA LEU A 73 -6.95 -1.20 -12.09
C LEU A 73 -6.35 -2.02 -10.94
N ALA A 74 -7.14 -2.30 -9.91
CA ALA A 74 -6.74 -3.14 -8.79
C ALA A 74 -6.26 -4.52 -9.27
N ARG A 75 -7.05 -5.16 -10.15
CA ARG A 75 -6.75 -6.45 -10.76
C ARG A 75 -5.45 -6.42 -11.58
N LYS A 76 -5.25 -5.37 -12.37
CA LYS A 76 -4.02 -5.17 -13.17
C LYS A 76 -2.77 -5.03 -12.29
N LEU A 77 -2.85 -4.24 -11.22
CA LEU A 77 -1.74 -4.03 -10.30
C LEU A 77 -1.41 -5.30 -9.50
N LEU A 78 -2.42 -6.03 -9.03
CA LEU A 78 -2.23 -7.31 -8.34
C LEU A 78 -1.59 -8.36 -9.25
N ARG A 79 -2.05 -8.48 -10.51
CA ARG A 79 -1.39 -9.36 -11.49
C ARG A 79 0.05 -8.96 -11.74
N HIS A 80 0.34 -7.66 -11.86
CA HIS A 80 1.71 -7.20 -12.04
C HIS A 80 2.60 -7.54 -10.84
N LEU A 81 2.09 -7.41 -9.61
CA LEU A 81 2.79 -7.83 -8.40
C LEU A 81 3.08 -9.34 -8.42
N LEU A 82 2.07 -10.16 -8.70
CA LEU A 82 2.13 -11.62 -8.63
C LEU A 82 3.03 -12.22 -9.71
N HIS A 83 2.93 -11.72 -10.94
CA HIS A 83 3.54 -12.35 -12.12
C HIS A 83 4.82 -11.67 -12.59
N VAL A 84 5.07 -10.42 -12.18
CA VAL A 84 6.21 -9.64 -12.68
C VAL A 84 7.11 -9.17 -11.53
N SER A 85 6.63 -8.22 -10.72
CA SER A 85 7.50 -7.56 -9.74
C SER A 85 7.93 -8.46 -8.59
N GLY A 86 7.00 -9.24 -8.02
CA GLY A 86 7.26 -10.15 -6.91
C GLY A 86 8.36 -11.16 -7.24
N PRO A 87 8.21 -11.97 -8.32
CA PRO A 87 9.24 -12.92 -8.73
C PRO A 87 10.60 -12.26 -9.01
N GLN A 88 10.61 -11.12 -9.71
CA GLN A 88 11.84 -10.40 -10.02
C GLN A 88 12.56 -9.89 -8.76
N TRP A 89 11.83 -9.41 -7.76
CA TRP A 89 12.45 -8.98 -6.50
C TRP A 89 12.98 -10.16 -5.70
N LEU A 90 12.26 -11.29 -5.64
CA LEU A 90 12.72 -12.48 -4.94
C LEU A 90 14.00 -13.04 -5.57
N GLU A 91 14.03 -13.18 -6.89
CA GLU A 91 15.22 -13.63 -7.63
C GLU A 91 16.40 -12.67 -7.43
N ALA A 92 16.17 -11.36 -7.54
CA ALA A 92 17.22 -10.37 -7.34
C ALA A 92 17.73 -10.34 -5.89
N ALA A 93 16.84 -10.53 -4.91
CA ALA A 93 17.20 -10.59 -3.49
C ALA A 93 18.00 -11.86 -3.18
N GLU A 94 17.61 -13.01 -3.73
CA GLU A 94 18.38 -14.26 -3.67
C GLU A 94 19.80 -14.07 -4.18
N ALA A 95 19.95 -13.51 -5.38
CA ALA A 95 21.26 -13.25 -5.97
C ALA A 95 22.10 -12.28 -5.11
N ALA A 96 21.49 -11.24 -4.55
CA ALA A 96 22.19 -10.29 -3.70
C ALA A 96 22.63 -10.90 -2.36
N VAL A 97 21.79 -11.76 -1.76
CA VAL A 97 22.14 -12.50 -0.53
C VAL A 97 23.29 -13.47 -0.80
N ALA A 98 23.22 -14.25 -1.90
CA ALA A 98 24.27 -15.19 -2.27
C ALA A 98 25.61 -14.50 -2.57
N ALA A 99 25.58 -13.31 -3.16
CA ALA A 99 26.77 -12.52 -3.46
C ALA A 99 27.29 -11.68 -2.27
N GLY A 100 26.56 -11.61 -1.15
CA GLY A 100 26.89 -10.71 -0.05
C GLY A 100 26.77 -9.21 -0.41
N ASP A 101 25.98 -8.86 -1.44
CA ASP A 101 25.86 -7.49 -1.94
C ASP A 101 24.80 -6.70 -1.16
N GLU A 102 25.24 -6.11 -0.04
CA GLU A 102 24.44 -5.25 0.84
C GLU A 102 23.75 -4.09 0.10
N THR A 103 24.46 -3.47 -0.85
CA THR A 103 23.97 -2.28 -1.53
C THR A 103 22.85 -2.63 -2.50
N ARG A 104 23.00 -3.73 -3.25
CA ARG A 104 21.96 -4.23 -4.13
C ARG A 104 20.76 -4.73 -3.34
N LEU A 105 20.98 -5.50 -2.27
CA LEU A 105 19.90 -6.00 -1.43
C LEU A 105 19.06 -4.86 -0.84
N ARG A 106 19.71 -3.81 -0.33
CA ARG A 106 19.04 -2.60 0.20
C ARG A 106 18.18 -1.90 -0.86
N LYS A 107 18.68 -1.74 -2.08
CA LYS A 107 17.92 -1.11 -3.19
C LYS A 107 16.67 -1.92 -3.55
N ILE A 108 16.80 -3.24 -3.66
CA ILE A 108 15.68 -4.14 -3.95
C ILE A 108 14.62 -4.03 -2.85
N CYS A 109 15.04 -4.13 -1.58
CA CYS A 109 14.15 -4.03 -0.43
C CYS A 109 13.41 -2.68 -0.35
N HIS A 110 14.09 -1.58 -0.70
CA HIS A 110 13.47 -0.25 -0.74
C HIS A 110 12.37 -0.14 -1.80
N SER A 111 12.64 -0.62 -3.03
CA SER A 111 11.66 -0.61 -4.12
C SER A 111 10.48 -1.54 -3.86
N LEU A 112 10.75 -2.74 -3.33
CA LEU A 112 9.74 -3.71 -2.92
C LEU A 112 8.83 -3.12 -1.86
N LYS A 113 9.40 -2.56 -0.78
CA LYS A 113 8.63 -1.97 0.33
C LYS A 113 7.60 -0.96 -0.18
N GLY A 114 8.03 -0.01 -1.00
CA GLY A 114 7.16 1.04 -1.52
C GLY A 114 6.02 0.49 -2.38
N THR A 115 6.34 -0.42 -3.29
CA THR A 115 5.34 -0.98 -4.21
C THR A 115 4.37 -1.93 -3.50
N ALA A 116 4.87 -2.74 -2.56
CA ALA A 116 4.05 -3.63 -1.72
C ALA A 116 3.11 -2.84 -0.80
N ALA A 117 3.55 -1.69 -0.27
CA ALA A 117 2.70 -0.81 0.52
C ALA A 117 1.56 -0.19 -0.31
N THR A 118 1.82 0.17 -1.58
CA THR A 118 0.79 0.70 -2.48
C THR A 118 -0.35 -0.29 -2.72
N VAL A 119 -0.05 -1.59 -2.73
CA VAL A 119 -1.05 -2.65 -2.90
C VAL A 119 -1.56 -3.21 -1.57
N CYS A 120 -1.26 -2.54 -0.45
CA CYS A 120 -1.63 -2.95 0.92
C CYS A 120 -1.19 -4.38 1.29
N ALA A 121 -0.09 -4.87 0.69
CA ALA A 121 0.55 -6.13 1.05
C ALA A 121 1.48 -5.91 2.26
N ASN A 122 0.89 -5.61 3.41
CA ASN A 122 1.60 -5.09 4.59
C ASN A 122 2.68 -6.03 5.10
N ALA A 123 2.37 -7.32 5.29
CA ALA A 123 3.33 -8.30 5.80
C ALA A 123 4.52 -8.50 4.85
N PHE A 124 4.28 -8.51 3.53
CA PHE A 124 5.33 -8.57 2.53
C PHE A 124 6.19 -7.30 2.49
N SER A 125 5.57 -6.12 2.62
CA SER A 125 6.27 -4.84 2.73
C SER A 125 7.17 -4.79 3.98
N GLU A 126 6.66 -5.25 5.12
CA GLU A 126 7.39 -5.32 6.39
C GLU A 126 8.57 -6.31 6.32
N ALA A 127 8.36 -7.51 5.76
CA ALA A 127 9.44 -8.47 5.55
C ALA A 127 10.56 -7.89 4.67
N GLY A 128 10.19 -7.15 3.61
CA GLY A 128 11.16 -6.46 2.76
C GLY A 128 11.90 -5.33 3.50
N ALA A 129 11.18 -4.58 4.34
CA ALA A 129 11.78 -3.53 5.15
C ALA A 129 12.81 -4.09 6.16
N GLU A 130 12.49 -5.20 6.83
CA GLU A 130 13.39 -5.83 7.79
C GLU A 130 14.62 -6.43 7.10
N LEU A 131 14.45 -7.10 5.95
CA LEU A 131 15.58 -7.58 5.15
C LEU A 131 16.48 -6.42 4.68
N GLY A 132 15.88 -5.30 4.28
CA GLY A 132 16.61 -4.09 3.92
C GLY A 132 17.37 -3.47 5.09
N LYS A 133 16.85 -3.59 6.32
CA LYS A 133 17.50 -3.15 7.55
C LYS A 133 18.71 -4.03 7.87
N VAL A 134 18.57 -5.35 7.77
CA VAL A 134 19.67 -6.32 7.92
C VAL A 134 20.82 -5.97 6.97
N ALA A 135 20.51 -5.71 5.69
CA ALA A 135 21.51 -5.31 4.69
C ALA A 135 22.15 -3.94 5.00
N ARG A 136 21.38 -2.99 5.54
CA ARG A 136 21.89 -1.66 5.91
C ARG A 136 22.86 -1.71 7.09
N GLU A 137 22.64 -2.62 8.02
CA GLU A 137 23.45 -2.79 9.23
C GLU A 137 24.68 -3.71 9.01
N GLY A 138 24.90 -4.19 7.78
CA GLY A 138 26.01 -5.09 7.45
C GLY A 138 25.84 -6.51 8.02
N ARG A 139 24.63 -6.87 8.48
CA ARG A 139 24.35 -8.17 9.13
C ARG A 139 24.02 -9.26 8.11
N MET A 140 24.85 -9.39 7.07
CA MET A 140 24.56 -10.29 5.93
C MET A 140 24.47 -11.78 6.30
N SER A 141 25.03 -12.19 7.45
CA SER A 141 24.83 -13.53 8.00
C SER A 141 23.36 -13.84 8.37
N GLU A 142 22.55 -12.82 8.66
CA GLU A 142 21.12 -12.95 8.98
C GLU A 142 20.22 -12.79 7.74
N ALA A 143 20.77 -12.32 6.62
CA ALA A 143 20.02 -12.06 5.40
C ALA A 143 19.31 -13.30 4.80
N PRO A 144 19.89 -14.53 4.84
CA PRO A 144 19.18 -15.72 4.39
C PRO A 144 17.85 -15.97 5.11
N ARG A 145 17.82 -15.76 6.43
CA ARG A 145 16.59 -15.91 7.23
C ARG A 145 15.56 -14.84 6.89
N GLY A 146 15.99 -13.60 6.69
CA GLY A 146 15.09 -12.51 6.24
C GLY A 146 14.52 -12.77 4.84
N LEU A 147 15.32 -13.35 3.95
CA LEU A 147 14.90 -13.74 2.61
C LEU A 147 13.88 -14.89 2.62
N GLU A 148 14.06 -15.90 3.48
CA GLU A 148 13.05 -16.96 3.67
C GLU A 148 11.72 -16.40 4.15
N GLN A 149 11.75 -15.45 5.10
CA GLN A 149 10.56 -14.77 5.58
C GLN A 149 9.88 -13.97 4.45
N LEU A 150 10.66 -13.25 3.64
CA LEU A 150 10.13 -12.52 2.48
C LEU A 150 9.44 -13.45 1.46
N LYS A 151 10.07 -14.58 1.15
CA LYS A 151 9.50 -15.62 0.25
C LYS A 151 8.20 -16.19 0.80
N LYS A 152 8.16 -16.46 2.11
CA LYS A 152 6.97 -16.98 2.79
C LYS A 152 5.80 -16.01 2.66
N GLU A 153 6.01 -14.73 2.96
CA GLU A 153 4.96 -13.71 2.84
C GLU A 153 4.46 -13.55 1.40
N PHE A 154 5.36 -13.63 0.41
CA PHE A 154 4.96 -13.63 -0.99
C PHE A 154 4.12 -14.86 -1.38
N ASN A 155 4.52 -16.05 -0.95
CA ASN A 155 3.78 -17.28 -1.25
C ASN A 155 2.37 -17.25 -0.65
N LEU A 156 2.21 -16.67 0.55
CA LEU A 156 0.91 -16.49 1.16
C LEU A 156 -0.01 -15.57 0.33
N ILE A 157 0.54 -14.52 -0.28
CA ILE A 157 -0.20 -13.66 -1.23
C ILE A 157 -0.60 -14.45 -2.50
N VAL A 158 0.28 -15.32 -3.00
CA VAL A 158 -0.02 -16.18 -4.17
C VAL A 158 -1.14 -17.18 -3.84
N GLU A 159 -1.10 -17.82 -2.68
CA GLU A 159 -2.14 -18.74 -2.21
C GLU A 159 -3.49 -18.03 -2.05
N TRP A 160 -3.47 -16.83 -1.46
CA TRP A 160 -4.65 -15.99 -1.38
C TRP A 160 -5.23 -15.67 -2.76
N ALA A 161 -4.39 -15.23 -3.70
CA ALA A 161 -4.81 -14.88 -5.05
C ALA A 161 -5.49 -16.07 -5.77
N ARG A 162 -4.97 -17.29 -5.59
CA ARG A 162 -5.58 -18.53 -6.12
C ARG A 162 -6.95 -18.85 -5.51
N SER A 163 -7.14 -18.51 -4.24
CA SER A 163 -8.40 -18.75 -3.53
C SER A 163 -9.42 -17.61 -3.66
N SER A 164 -9.02 -16.51 -4.29
CA SER A 164 -9.85 -15.31 -4.44
C SER A 164 -10.73 -15.37 -5.69
N ASP A 165 -11.91 -14.74 -5.64
CA ASP A 165 -12.82 -14.59 -6.79
C ASP A 165 -12.37 -13.49 -7.78
N LEU A 166 -11.13 -13.02 -7.68
CA LEU A 166 -10.62 -11.85 -8.40
C LEU A 166 -9.96 -12.17 -9.75
N ASP A 167 -9.89 -13.45 -10.14
CA ASP A 167 -9.30 -13.89 -11.43
C ASP A 167 -7.88 -13.30 -11.65
N LEU A 168 -7.00 -13.62 -10.69
CA LEU A 168 -5.63 -13.09 -10.60
C LEU A 168 -4.55 -14.06 -11.10
N MET A 169 -4.90 -15.33 -11.29
CA MET A 169 -4.00 -16.43 -11.66
C MET A 169 -4.29 -16.89 -13.07
#